data_AF-A0A821PCE4-F1
#
_entry.id   AF-A0A821PCE4-F1
#
_cell.length_a   1.000
_cell.length_b   1.000
_cell.length_c   1.000
_cell.angle_alpha   90.00
_cell.angle_beta   90.00
_cell.angle_gamma   90.00
#
_symmetry.space_group_name_H-M   'P 1'
#
loop_
_entity.id
_entity.type
_entity.pdbx_description
1 polymer ?
#
loop_
_entity_poly.entity_id
_entity_poly.type
_entity_poly.pdbx_seq_one_letter_code
_entity_poly.pdbx_strand_id
1 'polypeptide(L)'
;TIQTIALITYLMEVKKVNGPYLIIVPLSTLANWVNEFVKWSPAVSTIIFKGNPQIRKTLGQTLRSGKFNVLLTTYEYIIKDKALLAKIKWRYMIIDEGHRMKNHHCKLTQVLNTYYIAPHRLLLTGTPLQNKLPELWALLNFLLPSIFKSCTTFEQWFNAPFATTCEKVELNPEETL
;
A
#
# COMPACT_ATOMS: atom_id res chain seq x y z
N THR A 1 -9.32 -8.51 1.82
CA THR A 1 -9.55 -8.90 0.41
C THR A 1 -10.93 -8.58 -0.11
N ILE A 2 -12.01 -9.23 0.37
CA ILE A 2 -13.37 -9.04 -0.19
C ILE A 2 -13.81 -7.57 -0.20
N GLN A 3 -13.63 -6.84 0.90
CA GLN A 3 -13.96 -5.41 0.95
C GLN A 3 -13.19 -4.57 -0.08
N THR A 4 -11.93 -4.93 -0.36
CA THR A 4 -11.12 -4.27 -1.38
C THR A 4 -11.63 -4.55 -2.79
N ILE A 5 -12.02 -5.80 -3.06
CA ILE A 5 -12.63 -6.17 -4.34
C ILE A 5 -13.95 -5.42 -4.51
N ALA A 6 -14.81 -5.41 -3.49
CA ALA A 6 -16.08 -4.69 -3.50
C ALA A 6 -15.90 -3.18 -3.71
N LEU A 7 -14.87 -2.58 -3.10
CA LEU A 7 -14.52 -1.18 -3.35
C LEU A 7 -14.14 -0.94 -4.82
N ILE A 8 -13.27 -1.78 -5.38
CA ILE A 8 -12.84 -1.66 -6.78
C ILE A 8 -14.03 -1.81 -7.73
N THR A 9 -14.85 -2.84 -7.54
CA THR A 9 -16.03 -3.08 -8.39
C THR A 9 -17.03 -1.93 -8.28
N TYR A 10 -17.30 -1.42 -7.08
CA TYR A 10 -18.15 -0.24 -6.90
C TYR A 10 -17.60 0.99 -7.64
N LEU A 11 -16.29 1.24 -7.55
CA LEU A 11 -15.67 2.37 -8.26
C LEU A 11 -15.77 2.22 -9.78
N MET A 12 -15.63 1.00 -10.30
CA MET A 12 -15.75 0.71 -11.73
C MET A 12 -17.19 0.82 -12.22
N GLU A 13 -18.12 0.15 -11.55
CA GLU A 13 -19.50 0.00 -12.01
C GLU A 13 -20.35 1.23 -11.74
N VAL A 14 -20.21 1.83 -10.55
CA VAL A 14 -21.03 2.95 -10.11
C VAL A 14 -20.34 4.28 -10.39
N LYS A 15 -19.07 4.44 -10.00
CA LYS A 15 -18.34 5.69 -10.20
C LYS A 15 -17.70 5.82 -11.59
N LYS A 16 -17.76 4.78 -12.42
CA LYS A 16 -17.19 4.74 -13.78
C LYS A 16 -15.68 5.02 -13.80
N VAL A 17 -14.98 4.68 -12.72
CA VAL A 17 -13.52 4.78 -12.62
C VAL A 17 -12.96 3.39 -12.87
N ASN A 18 -12.38 3.16 -14.05
CA ASN A 18 -11.90 1.83 -14.46
C ASN A 18 -10.43 1.53 -14.08
N GLY A 19 -9.84 2.36 -13.22
CA GLY A 19 -8.44 2.24 -12.79
C GLY A 19 -7.48 3.17 -13.55
N PRO A 20 -6.17 2.84 -13.60
CA PRO A 20 -5.59 1.58 -13.13
C PRO A 20 -5.44 1.53 -11.59
N TYR A 21 -5.71 0.36 -11.01
CA TYR A 21 -5.58 0.04 -9.59
C TYR A 21 -4.32 -0.77 -9.35
N LEU A 22 -3.48 -0.37 -8.39
CA LEU A 22 -2.30 -1.12 -7.97
C LEU A 22 -2.56 -1.80 -6.63
N ILE A 23 -2.38 -3.11 -6.57
CA ILE A 23 -2.47 -3.89 -5.33
C ILE A 23 -1.13 -4.58 -5.09
N ILE A 24 -0.50 -4.28 -3.96
CA ILE A 24 0.79 -4.80 -3.54
C ILE A 24 0.56 -5.74 -2.37
N VAL A 25 0.95 -7.00 -2.53
CA VAL A 25 0.67 -8.06 -1.56
C VAL A 25 1.93 -8.90 -1.25
N PRO A 26 2.00 -9.57 -0.10
CA PRO A 26 2.99 -10.61 0.12
C PRO A 26 2.95 -11.69 -0.96
N LEU A 27 4.11 -12.27 -1.28
CA LEU A 27 4.19 -13.34 -2.27
C LEU A 27 3.31 -14.55 -1.89
N SER A 28 3.20 -14.84 -0.60
CA SER A 28 2.40 -15.95 -0.05
C SER A 28 0.89 -15.77 -0.27
N THR A 29 0.38 -14.53 -0.24
CA THR A 29 -1.06 -14.25 -0.38
C THR A 29 -1.46 -13.93 -1.82
N LEU A 30 -0.49 -13.77 -2.73
CA LEU A 30 -0.72 -13.44 -4.14
C LEU A 30 -1.71 -14.40 -4.83
N ALA A 31 -1.52 -15.70 -4.66
CA ALA A 31 -2.40 -16.71 -5.27
C ALA A 31 -3.84 -16.61 -4.73
N ASN A 32 -3.99 -16.33 -3.43
CA ASN A 32 -5.30 -16.14 -2.82
C ASN A 32 -6.03 -14.94 -3.42
N TRP A 33 -5.34 -13.79 -3.55
CA TRP A 33 -5.90 -12.60 -4.20
C TRP A 33 -6.37 -12.87 -5.63
N VAL A 34 -5.60 -13.64 -6.41
CA VAL A 34 -5.99 -14.04 -7.77
C VAL A 34 -7.27 -14.87 -7.76
N ASN A 35 -7.34 -15.90 -6.91
CA ASN A 35 -8.51 -16.75 -6.80
C ASN A 35 -9.76 -15.96 -6.40
N GLU A 36 -9.62 -15.01 -5.46
CA GLU A 36 -10.72 -14.17 -5.02
C GLU A 36 -11.20 -13.22 -6.12
N PHE A 37 -10.31 -12.64 -6.94
CA PHE A 37 -10.73 -11.85 -8.10
C PHE A 37 -11.47 -12.71 -9.13
N VAL A 38 -10.97 -13.90 -9.45
CA VAL A 38 -11.63 -14.83 -10.38
C VAL A 38 -13.01 -15.23 -9.88
N LYS A 39 -13.14 -15.50 -8.57
CA LYS A 39 -14.39 -15.94 -7.94
C LYS A 39 -15.41 -14.81 -7.85
N TRP A 40 -15.01 -13.64 -7.35
CA TRP A 40 -15.94 -12.56 -6.97
C TRP A 40 -16.10 -11.48 -8.03
N SER A 41 -15.14 -11.35 -8.96
CA SER A 41 -15.17 -10.30 -9.97
C SER A 41 -14.46 -10.69 -11.28
N PRO A 42 -14.99 -11.70 -12.01
CA PRO A 42 -14.38 -12.21 -13.23
C PRO A 42 -14.33 -11.18 -14.38
N ALA A 43 -15.17 -10.14 -14.34
CA ALA A 43 -15.19 -9.06 -15.33
C ALA A 43 -14.00 -8.08 -15.18
N VAL A 44 -13.32 -8.08 -14.03
CA VAL A 44 -12.19 -7.17 -13.77
C VAL A 44 -10.92 -7.71 -14.42
N SER A 45 -10.40 -6.99 -15.40
CA SER A 45 -9.14 -7.34 -16.08
C SER A 45 -7.96 -7.15 -15.12
N THR A 46 -7.46 -8.28 -14.61
CA THR A 46 -6.40 -8.33 -13.61
C THR A 46 -5.09 -8.85 -14.23
N ILE A 47 -4.02 -8.07 -14.12
CA ILE A 47 -2.66 -8.49 -14.50
C ILE A 47 -1.89 -8.89 -13.26
N ILE A 48 -1.27 -10.06 -13.30
CA ILE A 48 -0.39 -10.55 -12.23
C ILE A 48 1.05 -10.31 -12.65
N PHE A 49 1.71 -9.34 -12.02
CA PHE A 49 3.10 -9.00 -12.35
C PHE A 49 4.06 -9.82 -11.47
N LYS A 50 4.49 -10.96 -12.01
CA LYS A 50 5.46 -11.89 -11.41
C LYS A 50 6.28 -12.63 -12.46
N GLY A 51 7.28 -13.39 -12.02
CA GLY A 51 8.06 -14.30 -12.86
C GLY A 51 9.42 -13.74 -13.27
N ASN A 52 10.07 -14.41 -14.22
CA ASN A 52 11.41 -14.05 -14.70
C ASN A 52 11.41 -12.73 -15.51
N PRO A 53 12.57 -12.11 -15.75
CA PRO A 53 12.65 -10.83 -16.46
C PRO A 53 12.04 -10.84 -17.87
N GLN A 54 12.10 -11.97 -18.58
CA GLN A 54 11.53 -12.08 -19.93
C GLN A 54 10.00 -11.98 -19.90
N ILE A 55 9.35 -12.71 -18.99
CA ILE A 55 7.89 -12.63 -18.79
C ILE A 55 7.49 -11.20 -18.42
N ARG A 56 8.23 -10.56 -17.49
CA ARG A 56 7.92 -9.19 -17.06
C ARG A 56 8.12 -8.15 -18.17
N LYS A 57 9.07 -8.37 -19.09
CA LYS A 57 9.26 -7.54 -20.29
C LYS A 57 8.06 -7.61 -21.22
N THR A 58 7.51 -8.81 -21.43
CA THR A 58 6.27 -9.02 -22.21
C THR A 58 5.07 -8.37 -21.54
N LEU A 59 4.88 -8.57 -20.23
CA LEU A 59 3.84 -7.89 -19.46
C LEU A 59 3.95 -6.36 -19.55
N GLY A 60 5.17 -5.83 -19.60
CA GLY A 60 5.41 -4.40 -19.81
C GLY A 60 4.82 -3.84 -21.11
N GLN A 61 4.69 -4.64 -22.17
CA GLN A 61 3.98 -4.21 -23.38
C GLN A 61 2.47 -4.12 -23.14
N THR A 62 1.88 -5.10 -22.47
CA THR A 62 0.47 -5.09 -22.07
C THR A 62 0.17 -3.90 -21.16
N LEU A 63 1.04 -3.62 -20.18
CA LEU A 63 0.87 -2.48 -19.28
C LEU A 63 0.87 -1.13 -20.03
N ARG A 64 1.70 -0.97 -21.06
CA ARG A 64 1.72 0.24 -21.90
C ARG A 64 0.44 0.44 -22.70
N SER A 65 -0.26 -0.65 -23.06
CA SER A 65 -1.54 -0.54 -23.75
C SER A 65 -2.65 0.05 -22.87
N GLY A 66 -2.48 0.01 -21.54
CA GLY A 66 -3.48 0.49 -20.58
C GLY A 66 -4.76 -0.35 -20.52
N LYS A 67 -4.83 -1.48 -21.24
CA LYS A 67 -6.02 -2.35 -21.31
C LYS A 67 -6.12 -3.31 -20.13
N PHE A 68 -6.13 -2.78 -18.92
CA PHE A 68 -6.32 -3.54 -17.69
C PHE A 68 -6.92 -2.65 -16.60
N ASN A 69 -7.52 -3.27 -15.59
CA ASN A 69 -8.10 -2.55 -14.46
C ASN A 69 -7.19 -2.63 -13.24
N VAL A 70 -6.74 -3.84 -12.89
CA VAL A 70 -5.98 -4.11 -11.67
C VAL A 70 -4.62 -4.69 -12.02
N LEU A 71 -3.56 -4.17 -11.40
CA LEU A 71 -2.24 -4.79 -11.35
C LEU A 71 -2.01 -5.35 -9.95
N LEU A 72 -1.81 -6.66 -9.86
CA LEU A 72 -1.46 -7.36 -8.63
C LEU A 72 0.03 -7.74 -8.66
N THR A 73 0.79 -7.33 -7.65
CA THR A 73 2.22 -7.61 -7.58
C THR A 73 2.73 -7.67 -6.14
N THR A 74 4.03 -7.87 -5.95
CA THR A 74 4.67 -7.95 -4.64
C THR A 74 5.61 -6.78 -4.39
N TYR A 75 5.98 -6.58 -3.13
CA TYR A 75 6.89 -5.53 -2.70
C TYR A 75 8.22 -5.52 -3.47
N GLU A 76 8.77 -6.69 -3.78
CA GLU A 76 10.05 -6.79 -4.47
C GLU A 76 9.99 -6.24 -5.89
N TYR A 77 8.91 -6.53 -6.63
CA TYR A 77 8.77 -6.10 -8.02
C TYR A 77 8.51 -4.59 -8.12
N ILE A 78 7.87 -4.00 -7.12
CA ILE A 78 7.71 -2.54 -7.01
C ILE A 78 9.06 -1.84 -6.94
N ILE A 79 10.02 -2.42 -6.22
CA ILE A 79 11.38 -1.86 -6.09
C ILE A 79 12.21 -2.18 -7.34
N LYS A 80 12.23 -3.44 -7.76
CA LYS A 80 13.07 -3.95 -8.87
C LYS A 80 12.66 -3.35 -10.22
N ASP A 81 11.36 -3.29 -10.51
CA ASP A 81 10.83 -2.87 -11.81
C ASP A 81 10.20 -1.47 -11.77
N LYS A 82 10.62 -0.62 -10.82
CA LYS A 82 10.13 0.76 -10.66
C LYS A 82 10.19 1.58 -11.95
N ALA A 83 11.22 1.39 -12.78
CA ALA A 83 11.38 2.12 -14.03
C ALA A 83 10.24 1.88 -15.05
N LEU A 84 9.54 0.76 -14.92
CA LEU A 84 8.36 0.43 -15.72
C LEU A 84 7.08 0.85 -14.98
N LEU A 85 6.92 0.39 -13.74
CA LEU A 85 5.66 0.50 -12.99
C LEU A 85 5.37 1.94 -12.53
N ALA A 86 6.40 2.74 -12.25
CA ALA A 86 6.25 4.14 -11.83
C ALA A 86 5.80 5.07 -12.96
N LYS A 87 5.93 4.65 -14.23
CA LYS A 87 5.45 5.43 -15.38
C LYS A 87 3.92 5.49 -15.46
N ILE A 88 3.26 4.55 -14.79
CA ILE A 88 1.80 4.46 -14.75
C ILE A 88 1.28 5.40 -13.66
N LYS A 89 0.33 6.27 -14.01
CA LYS A 89 -0.39 7.10 -13.04
C LYS A 89 -1.53 6.28 -12.44
N TRP A 90 -1.35 5.81 -11.22
CA TRP A 90 -2.31 4.95 -10.54
C TRP A 90 -3.46 5.77 -9.96
N ARG A 91 -4.68 5.24 -10.03
CA ARG A 91 -5.84 5.85 -9.35
C ARG A 91 -5.82 5.52 -7.86
N TYR A 92 -5.59 4.25 -7.56
CA TYR A 92 -5.45 3.75 -6.21
C TYR A 92 -4.19 2.90 -6.09
N MET A 93 -3.57 3.00 -4.92
CA MET A 93 -2.52 2.09 -4.47
C MET A 93 -2.98 1.44 -3.17
N ILE A 94 -3.08 0.12 -3.17
CA ILE A 94 -3.51 -0.67 -2.03
C ILE A 94 -2.34 -1.55 -1.61
N ILE A 95 -1.98 -1.49 -0.33
CA ILE A 95 -0.96 -2.35 0.26
C ILE A 95 -1.64 -3.30 1.25
N ASP A 96 -1.52 -4.59 0.99
CA ASP A 96 -1.88 -5.63 1.93
C ASP A 96 -0.76 -5.86 2.94
N GLU A 97 -1.08 -6.38 4.11
CA GLU A 97 -0.14 -6.62 5.21
C GLU A 97 0.79 -5.43 5.52
N GLY A 98 0.17 -4.27 5.71
CA GLY A 98 0.82 -2.98 5.96
C GLY A 98 1.78 -2.95 7.14
N HIS A 99 1.77 -3.94 8.03
CA HIS A 99 2.77 -4.11 9.07
C HIS A 99 4.20 -4.25 8.50
N ARG A 100 4.35 -4.69 7.24
CA ARG A 100 5.64 -4.69 6.52
C ARG A 100 6.20 -3.29 6.27
N MET A 101 5.38 -2.25 6.42
CA MET A 101 5.74 -0.83 6.27
C MET A 101 6.12 -0.14 7.58
N LYS A 102 6.10 -0.85 8.73
CA LYS A 102 6.37 -0.28 10.06
C LYS A 102 7.77 0.34 10.19
N ASN A 103 8.76 -0.16 9.45
CA ASN A 103 10.08 0.45 9.46
C ASN A 103 10.06 1.78 8.69
N HIS A 104 10.23 2.91 9.38
CA HIS A 104 10.29 4.25 8.76
C HIS A 104 11.45 4.42 7.76
N HIS A 105 12.49 3.59 7.85
CA HIS A 105 13.57 3.47 6.84
C HIS A 105 13.22 2.50 5.71
N CYS A 106 11.95 2.08 5.57
CA CYS A 106 11.57 1.10 4.57
C CYS A 106 11.80 1.68 3.16
N LYS A 107 12.76 1.07 2.46
CA LYS A 107 13.08 1.35 1.06
C LYS A 107 11.83 1.34 0.17
N LEU A 108 10.84 0.52 0.50
CA LEU A 108 9.57 0.48 -0.23
C LEU A 108 8.80 1.79 -0.11
N THR A 109 8.60 2.32 1.10
CA THR A 109 7.89 3.60 1.34
C THR A 109 8.57 4.74 0.60
N GLN A 110 9.90 4.81 0.69
CA GLN A 110 10.70 5.80 -0.04
C GLN A 110 10.49 5.69 -1.55
N VAL A 111 10.56 4.47 -2.11
CA VAL A 111 10.34 4.22 -3.53
C VAL A 111 8.92 4.61 -3.96
N LEU A 112 7.90 4.23 -3.19
CA LEU A 112 6.50 4.54 -3.49
C LEU A 112 6.24 6.05 -3.44
N ASN A 113 6.75 6.75 -2.43
CA ASN A 113 6.58 8.19 -2.29
C ASN A 113 7.33 8.99 -3.36
N THR A 114 8.50 8.51 -3.77
CA THR A 114 9.38 9.23 -4.71
C THR A 114 8.96 9.03 -6.15
N TYR A 115 8.63 7.78 -6.53
CA TYR A 115 8.48 7.42 -7.94
C TYR A 115 7.02 7.22 -8.37
N TYR A 116 6.12 6.83 -7.45
CA TYR A 116 4.78 6.41 -7.82
C TYR A 116 3.76 7.51 -7.53
N ILE A 117 2.89 7.76 -8.52
CA ILE A 117 1.76 8.68 -8.39
C ILE A 117 0.50 7.87 -8.15
N ALA A 118 -0.10 8.04 -6.97
CA ALA A 118 -1.38 7.45 -6.57
C ALA A 118 -2.10 8.40 -5.59
N PRO A 119 -3.15 9.12 -6.03
CA PRO A 119 -3.89 10.06 -5.17
C PRO A 119 -4.62 9.38 -4.01
N HIS A 120 -5.10 8.16 -4.24
CA HIS A 120 -5.77 7.37 -3.22
C HIS A 120 -4.86 6.22 -2.78
N ARG A 121 -4.64 6.13 -1.48
CA ARG A 121 -3.78 5.12 -0.86
C ARG A 121 -4.55 4.41 0.23
N LEU A 122 -4.52 3.08 0.21
CA LEU A 122 -5.18 2.23 1.19
C LEU A 122 -4.14 1.27 1.77
N LEU A 123 -4.14 1.17 3.10
CA LEU A 123 -3.31 0.23 3.83
C LEU A 123 -4.22 -0.77 4.53
N LEU A 124 -3.99 -2.05 4.33
CA LEU A 124 -4.69 -3.13 5.02
C LEU A 124 -3.71 -3.78 5.99
N THR A 125 -4.11 -3.96 7.25
CA THR A 125 -3.33 -4.74 8.21
C THR A 125 -4.25 -5.43 9.20
N GLY A 126 -3.98 -6.70 9.49
CA GLY A 126 -4.66 -7.44 10.54
C GLY A 126 -3.99 -7.33 11.90
N THR A 127 -2.80 -6.70 11.98
CA THR A 127 -2.02 -6.60 13.21
C THR A 127 -2.11 -5.20 13.78
N PRO A 128 -2.33 -5.05 15.10
CA PRO A 128 -2.26 -3.75 15.74
C PRO A 128 -0.89 -3.10 15.53
N LEU A 129 -0.89 -1.77 15.46
CA LEU A 129 0.33 -0.97 15.52
C LEU A 129 0.97 -1.20 16.90
N GLN A 130 2.28 -1.44 16.93
CA GLN A 130 3.00 -1.39 18.19
C GLN A 130 3.11 0.10 18.56
N ASN A 131 2.93 0.45 19.84
CA ASN A 131 2.87 1.84 20.35
C ASN A 131 4.21 2.60 20.22
N LYS A 132 4.73 2.71 18.99
CA LYS A 132 5.97 3.39 18.64
C LYS A 132 5.65 4.46 17.61
N LEU A 133 5.86 5.72 17.99
CA LEU A 133 5.62 6.89 17.13
C LEU A 133 6.30 6.78 15.74
N PRO A 134 7.54 6.26 15.60
CA PRO A 134 8.15 6.11 14.28
C PRO A 134 7.39 5.13 13.35
N GLU A 135 6.80 4.06 13.91
CA GLU A 135 6.03 3.10 13.12
C GLU A 135 4.71 3.70 12.67
N LEU A 136 4.02 4.40 13.58
CA LEU A 136 2.80 5.14 13.26
C LEU A 136 3.08 6.20 12.18
N TRP A 137 4.16 6.96 12.33
CA TRP A 137 4.60 7.93 11.35
C TRP A 137 4.84 7.29 9.98
N ALA A 138 5.50 6.13 9.92
CA ALA A 138 5.78 5.45 8.66
C ALA A 138 4.48 5.11 7.89
N LEU A 139 3.45 4.64 8.60
CA LEU A 139 2.15 4.33 8.00
C LEU A 139 1.41 5.61 7.56
N LEU A 140 1.41 6.65 8.39
CA LEU A 140 0.77 7.93 8.09
C LEU A 140 1.46 8.66 6.93
N ASN A 141 2.79 8.63 6.89
CA ASN A 141 3.59 9.15 5.78
C ASN A 141 3.26 8.42 4.47
N PHE A 142 3.02 7.11 4.51
CA PHE A 142 2.56 6.40 3.32
C PHE A 142 1.16 6.85 2.89
N LEU A 143 0.19 6.95 3.81
CA LEU A 143 -1.18 7.31 3.49
C LEU A 143 -1.32 8.78 3.02
N LEU A 144 -0.61 9.69 3.69
CA LEU A 144 -0.70 11.13 3.52
C LEU A 144 0.70 11.77 3.48
N PRO A 145 1.49 11.49 2.41
CA PRO A 145 2.89 11.93 2.33
C PRO A 145 3.07 13.45 2.30
N SER A 146 2.05 14.20 1.87
CA SER A 146 2.07 15.66 1.85
C SER A 146 2.01 16.28 3.24
N ILE A 147 1.34 15.61 4.19
CA ILE A 147 1.15 16.08 5.57
C ILE A 147 2.34 15.61 6.44
N PHE A 148 2.69 14.33 6.36
CA PHE A 148 3.65 13.71 7.29
C PHE A 148 5.06 13.59 6.70
N LYS A 149 5.72 14.71 6.37
CA LYS A 149 7.03 14.68 5.67
C LYS A 149 8.24 14.33 6.56
N SER A 150 8.17 14.64 7.85
CA SER A 150 9.30 14.54 8.79
C SER A 150 8.91 13.73 10.02
N CYS A 151 9.66 12.65 10.30
CA CYS A 151 9.47 11.83 11.50
C CYS A 151 9.80 12.64 12.75
N THR A 152 10.89 13.42 12.71
CA THR A 152 11.31 14.26 13.83
C THR A 152 10.26 15.30 14.21
N THR A 153 9.62 15.94 13.22
CA THR A 153 8.55 16.91 13.48
C THR A 153 7.32 16.23 14.07
N PHE A 154 6.98 15.03 13.58
CA PHE A 154 5.90 14.24 14.12
C PHE A 154 6.16 13.83 15.58
N GLU A 155 7.37 13.35 15.88
CA GLU A 155 7.77 13.02 17.25
C GLU A 155 7.70 14.23 18.18
N GLN A 156 8.14 15.41 17.75
CA GLN A 156 8.02 16.63 18.56
C GLN A 156 6.56 16.99 18.87
N TRP A 157 5.67 16.93 17.87
CA TRP A 157 4.25 17.21 18.08
C TRP A 157 3.58 16.25 19.04
N PHE A 158 3.94 14.97 18.98
CA PHE A 158 3.35 13.95 19.83
C PHE A 158 4.04 13.80 21.19
N ASN A 159 5.32 14.19 21.33
CA ASN A 159 6.03 14.18 22.61
C ASN A 159 5.80 15.46 23.43
N ALA A 160 5.51 16.61 22.80
CA ALA A 160 5.27 17.87 23.52
C ALA A 160 4.14 17.82 24.57
N PRO A 161 3.00 17.14 24.33
CA PRO A 161 1.97 16.93 25.36
C PRO A 161 2.51 16.12 26.54
N PHE A 162 3.22 15.01 26.29
CA PHE A 162 3.79 14.15 27.34
C PHE A 162 4.94 14.78 28.12
N ALA A 163 5.64 15.75 27.53
CA ALA A 163 6.72 16.48 28.22
C ALA A 163 6.18 17.56 29.18
N THR A 164 4.95 18.05 28.95
CA THR A 164 4.35 19.14 29.75
C THR A 164 3.57 18.58 30.93
N THR A 165 3.00 17.38 30.80
CA THR A 165 2.48 16.60 31.92
C THR A 165 3.61 15.77 32.52
N CYS A 166 4.16 16.18 33.67
CA CYS A 166 4.90 15.28 34.57
C CYS A 166 4.00 14.18 35.18
N GLU A 167 3.00 13.70 34.45
CA GLU A 167 2.28 12.49 34.78
C GLU A 167 3.07 11.35 34.15
N LYS A 168 3.64 10.49 35.00
CA LYS A 168 3.96 9.14 34.56
C LYS A 168 2.65 8.58 34.01
N VAL A 169 2.55 8.46 32.68
CA VAL A 169 1.49 7.69 32.06
C VAL A 169 1.76 6.25 32.47
N GLU A 170 1.17 5.83 33.58
CA GLU A 170 1.07 4.41 33.91
C GLU A 170 0.21 3.80 32.82
N LEU A 171 0.86 3.06 31.92
CA LEU A 171 0.16 2.26 30.92
C LEU A 171 -0.77 1.31 31.68
N ASN A 172 -2.05 1.33 31.32
CA ASN A 172 -2.99 0.38 31.90
C ASN A 172 -2.55 -1.04 31.52
N PRO A 173 -2.88 -2.08 32.32
CA PRO A 173 -2.45 -3.45 32.03
C PRO A 173 -2.83 -3.95 30.63
N GLU A 174 -3.88 -3.38 30.04
CA GLU A 174 -4.34 -3.67 28.67
C GLU A 174 -3.46 -3.04 27.58
N GLU A 175 -2.73 -1.97 27.89
CA GLU A 175 -1.82 -1.27 26.96
C GLU A 175 -0.38 -1.80 27.01
N THR A 176 -0.11 -2.74 27.92
CA THR A 176 1.21 -3.38 28.11
C THR A 176 1.34 -4.76 27.44
N LEU A 177 0.30 -5.21 26.71
CA LEU A 177 0.24 -6.52 26.03
C LEU A 177 0.52 -6.42 24.52
#